data_AF-A0A3N6LRM5-F1
#
_entry.id   AF-A0A3N6LRM5-F1
#
_cell.length_a   1.000
_cell.length_b   1.000
_cell.length_c   1.000
_cell.angle_alpha   90.00
_cell.angle_beta   90.00
_cell.angle_gamma   90.00
#
_symmetry.space_group_name_H-M   'P 1'
#
loop_
_entity.id
_entity.type
_entity.pdbx_description
1 polymer ?
#
loop_
_entity_poly.entity_id
_entity_poly.type
_entity_poly.pdbx_seq_one_letter_code
_entity_poly.pdbx_strand_id
1 'polypeptide(L)'
;MGPKAFVKEYWRLILIIAFVSAALVALFIPGGIIADDSLAGENETVDQGASNIEYGLGLEGGTRVSAPPIGMTADIDIEHDQQREVAQALAVYEYENADLESADTRVRFHEDNNRYTAEIFSADVSHAEFAEALQSAGVEGVTEDDIEDGVTQQTRDSILDTIELRINEAGLSGGQTYQEATLGGQYYIVTEVPGMSPEELRELLSDRGDVRIVAYHPAEDGGHTNTTVLQGDQIAEPGTASYNDQRGYHYVPVTVDATEDEDGNSPAMEYQESMRELGFTSEGLERCHTNERFDRTTGEFDDQHDDPQWCLLTMVDDDIVDVHRMGGDLGQNMHAQTWVNDPTFQMIVPTQQDAHHLAVNLRSGALEAPLDFSREQTYSVEPTQAQQFQLYSIIIGGLAVLTVCGMIFLRYRNPRVAAPMFLTAMAEVVILLGFAAAIRMPLDLSHVAGFIAVVGTGVDDLVIIADEVMDEGDVNSSRVFESRFRKAFWIIGAAAATTIIALSPLAVLSLGDLRGFAIITILGVLIGVLITRPAYGDILQRLLTDK
;
A
#
# COMPACT_ATOMS: atom_id res chain seq x y z
N MET A 1 -43.08 -34.00 2.77
CA MET A 1 -42.00 -33.87 3.77
C MET A 1 -42.23 -32.61 4.59
N GLY A 2 -41.93 -32.63 5.89
CA GLY A 2 -41.86 -31.40 6.69
C GLY A 2 -40.56 -30.63 6.44
N PRO A 3 -40.48 -29.32 6.77
CA PRO A 3 -39.33 -28.47 6.45
C PRO A 3 -38.00 -28.98 7.04
N LYS A 4 -38.00 -29.53 8.25
CA LYS A 4 -36.79 -30.12 8.87
C LYS A 4 -36.31 -31.40 8.16
N ALA A 5 -37.22 -32.19 7.63
CA ALA A 5 -36.87 -33.40 6.88
C ALA A 5 -36.26 -33.05 5.52
N PHE A 6 -36.83 -32.06 4.84
CA PHE A 6 -36.28 -31.51 3.60
C PHE A 6 -34.87 -30.95 3.79
N VAL A 7 -34.64 -30.12 4.82
CA VAL A 7 -33.30 -29.57 5.07
C VAL A 7 -32.29 -30.67 5.35
N LYS A 8 -32.63 -31.67 6.18
CA LYS A 8 -31.71 -32.78 6.50
C LYS A 8 -31.34 -33.62 5.26
N GLU A 9 -32.28 -33.78 4.34
CA GLU A 9 -32.11 -34.60 3.14
C GLU A 9 -31.42 -33.87 1.98
N TYR A 10 -31.53 -32.54 1.92
CA TYR A 10 -30.98 -31.71 0.85
C TYR A 10 -29.85 -30.79 1.35
N TRP A 11 -29.30 -31.00 2.54
CA TRP A 11 -28.40 -30.02 3.16
C TRP A 11 -27.19 -29.70 2.29
N ARG A 12 -26.54 -30.67 1.65
CA ARG A 12 -25.39 -30.44 0.75
C ARG A 12 -25.75 -29.62 -0.50
N LEU A 13 -26.95 -29.85 -1.04
CA LEU A 13 -27.48 -29.07 -2.16
C LEU A 13 -27.86 -27.65 -1.73
N ILE A 14 -28.43 -27.50 -0.54
CA ILE A 14 -28.72 -26.19 0.04
C ILE A 14 -27.42 -25.44 0.31
N LEU A 15 -26.37 -26.14 0.77
CA LEU A 15 -25.04 -25.58 1.03
C LEU A 15 -24.44 -25.02 -0.25
N ILE A 16 -24.36 -25.79 -1.34
CA ILE A 16 -23.80 -25.28 -2.60
C ILE A 16 -24.62 -24.12 -3.16
N ILE A 17 -25.95 -24.18 -3.09
CA ILE A 17 -26.82 -23.06 -3.50
C ILE A 17 -26.55 -21.83 -2.64
N ALA A 18 -26.38 -21.98 -1.32
CA ALA A 18 -26.10 -20.87 -0.43
C ALA A 18 -24.74 -20.23 -0.74
N PHE A 19 -23.69 -21.01 -0.96
CA PHE A 19 -22.36 -20.51 -1.34
C PHE A 19 -22.37 -19.83 -2.71
N VAL A 20 -23.03 -20.41 -3.71
CA VAL A 20 -23.20 -19.78 -5.03
C VAL A 20 -23.98 -18.47 -4.90
N SER A 21 -25.04 -18.44 -4.09
CA SER A 21 -25.84 -17.22 -3.88
C SER A 21 -25.01 -16.13 -3.19
N ALA A 22 -24.26 -16.49 -2.15
CA ALA A 22 -23.35 -15.58 -1.46
C ALA A 22 -22.25 -15.06 -2.40
N ALA A 23 -21.70 -15.93 -3.25
CA ALA A 23 -20.71 -15.56 -4.25
C ALA A 23 -21.27 -14.60 -5.31
N LEU A 24 -22.49 -14.83 -5.81
CA LEU A 24 -23.16 -13.91 -6.73
C LEU A 24 -23.45 -12.55 -6.08
N VAL A 25 -23.83 -12.54 -4.81
CA VAL A 25 -23.98 -11.30 -4.02
C VAL A 25 -22.65 -10.56 -3.96
N ALA A 26 -21.57 -11.24 -3.57
CA ALA A 26 -20.24 -10.64 -3.49
C ALA A 26 -19.75 -10.11 -4.85
N LEU A 27 -20.09 -10.77 -5.95
CA LEU A 27 -19.68 -10.38 -7.30
C LEU A 27 -20.44 -9.17 -7.86
N PHE A 28 -21.72 -9.01 -7.53
CA PHE A 28 -22.60 -8.08 -8.28
C PHE A 28 -23.31 -7.04 -7.41
N ILE A 29 -23.21 -7.11 -6.08
CA ILE A 29 -23.82 -6.10 -5.18
C ILE A 29 -22.74 -5.11 -4.74
N PRO A 30 -22.80 -3.83 -5.17
CA PRO A 30 -21.80 -2.82 -4.81
C PRO A 30 -21.58 -2.73 -3.30
N GLY A 31 -20.32 -2.61 -2.87
CA GLY A 31 -19.93 -2.53 -1.46
C GLY A 31 -19.71 -3.87 -0.74
N GLY A 32 -20.19 -4.99 -1.28
CA GLY A 32 -19.98 -6.32 -0.67
C GLY A 32 -20.69 -6.53 0.68
N ILE A 33 -20.44 -7.68 1.33
CA ILE A 33 -21.09 -8.08 2.61
C ILE A 33 -20.20 -7.71 3.83
N ILE A 34 -18.95 -7.28 3.58
CA ILE A 34 -17.91 -6.96 4.58
C ILE A 34 -17.44 -5.51 4.41
N ALA A 35 -18.28 -4.61 3.91
CA ALA A 35 -17.98 -3.18 4.04
C ALA A 35 -18.29 -2.75 5.47
N ASP A 36 -17.27 -2.23 6.16
CA ASP A 36 -17.49 -1.38 7.31
C ASP A 36 -18.19 -0.10 6.81
N ASP A 37 -19.34 0.24 7.40
CA ASP A 37 -20.21 1.37 7.03
C ASP A 37 -19.53 2.75 7.27
N SER A 38 -18.25 2.75 7.70
CA SER A 38 -17.52 3.94 8.16
C SER A 38 -16.74 4.67 7.06
N LEU A 39 -16.57 4.10 5.86
CA LEU A 39 -15.69 4.66 4.81
C LEU A 39 -16.42 5.19 3.56
N ALA A 40 -17.76 5.16 3.51
CA ALA A 40 -18.48 5.74 2.37
C ALA A 40 -18.73 7.24 2.61
N GLY A 41 -17.79 8.09 2.17
CA GLY A 41 -18.03 9.51 2.00
C GLY A 41 -19.17 9.75 1.00
N GLU A 42 -20.09 10.66 1.33
CA GLU A 42 -21.37 10.92 0.65
C GLU A 42 -21.29 11.43 -0.81
N ASN A 43 -20.17 11.28 -1.52
CA ASN A 43 -20.00 11.82 -2.87
C ASN A 43 -19.05 11.05 -3.82
N GLU A 44 -18.60 9.85 -3.48
CA GLU A 44 -17.81 9.07 -4.44
C GLU A 44 -18.70 8.44 -5.52
N THR A 45 -18.53 8.90 -6.76
CA THR A 45 -19.06 8.21 -7.93
C THR A 45 -18.32 6.89 -8.07
N VAL A 46 -18.86 5.83 -7.46
CA VAL A 46 -18.39 4.44 -7.65
C VAL A 46 -18.37 4.16 -9.15
N ASP A 47 -17.17 4.00 -9.71
CA ASP A 47 -17.02 3.66 -11.12
C ASP A 47 -17.77 2.35 -11.38
N GLN A 48 -18.70 2.38 -12.34
CA GLN A 48 -19.69 1.32 -12.53
C GLN A 48 -19.09 0.16 -13.32
N GLY A 49 -18.16 -0.57 -12.69
CA GLY A 49 -17.78 -1.91 -13.13
C GLY A 49 -19.00 -2.85 -13.11
N ALA A 50 -19.11 -3.75 -14.09
CA ALA A 50 -20.20 -4.73 -14.14
C ALA A 50 -20.13 -5.78 -13.01
N SER A 51 -19.03 -5.81 -12.23
CA SER A 51 -18.78 -6.71 -11.10
C SER A 51 -17.78 -6.07 -10.12
N ASN A 52 -17.83 -6.48 -8.85
CA ASN A 52 -16.88 -6.09 -7.79
C ASN A 52 -15.52 -6.84 -7.89
N ILE A 53 -15.11 -7.23 -9.09
CA ILE A 53 -13.81 -7.88 -9.30
C ILE A 53 -12.79 -6.79 -9.56
N GLU A 54 -11.74 -6.78 -8.74
CA GLU A 54 -10.55 -5.97 -8.97
C GLU A 54 -9.54 -6.78 -9.78
N TYR A 55 -8.85 -6.11 -10.70
CA TYR A 55 -7.85 -6.74 -11.56
C TYR A 55 -6.46 -6.33 -11.09
N GLY A 56 -5.54 -7.29 -11.05
CA GLY A 56 -4.13 -7.03 -10.78
C GLY A 56 -3.40 -6.52 -12.02
N LEU A 57 -2.13 -6.16 -11.85
CA LEU A 57 -1.27 -5.60 -12.90
C LEU A 57 -1.22 -6.47 -14.17
N GLY A 58 -1.22 -7.80 -14.05
CA GLY A 58 -1.22 -8.68 -15.22
C GLY A 58 -2.48 -8.61 -16.09
N LEU A 59 -3.59 -8.07 -15.59
CA LEU A 59 -4.88 -7.96 -16.29
C LEU A 59 -5.31 -6.51 -16.58
N GLU A 60 -4.90 -5.55 -15.74
CA GLU A 60 -5.21 -4.12 -15.92
C GLU A 60 -4.04 -3.32 -16.54
N GLY A 61 -2.81 -3.80 -16.35
CA GLY A 61 -1.59 -3.09 -16.69
C GLY A 61 -1.17 -2.14 -15.58
N GLY A 62 0.06 -1.67 -15.64
CA GLY A 62 0.68 -0.81 -14.63
C GLY A 62 2.05 -1.30 -14.24
N THR A 63 2.52 -0.86 -13.08
CA THR A 63 3.89 -1.08 -12.63
C THR A 63 3.92 -1.52 -11.17
N ARG A 64 4.77 -2.50 -10.89
CA ARG A 64 5.28 -2.86 -9.57
C ARG A 64 6.74 -2.43 -9.49
N VAL A 65 7.08 -1.64 -8.49
CA VAL A 65 8.46 -1.33 -8.10
C VAL A 65 8.70 -1.90 -6.71
N SER A 66 9.84 -2.56 -6.53
CA SER A 66 10.26 -3.12 -5.25
C SER A 66 11.67 -2.62 -4.94
N ALA A 67 11.84 -1.84 -3.88
CA ALA A 67 13.12 -1.27 -3.48
C ALA A 67 13.31 -1.37 -1.96
N PRO A 68 14.52 -1.71 -1.47
CA PRO A 68 14.78 -1.71 -0.04
C PRO A 68 14.98 -0.27 0.46
N PRO A 69 14.59 0.06 1.70
CA PRO A 69 14.92 1.35 2.30
C PRO A 69 16.43 1.46 2.51
N ILE A 70 16.97 2.65 2.33
CA ILE A 70 18.35 3.01 2.65
C ILE A 70 18.41 3.28 4.15
N GLY A 71 19.28 2.55 4.84
CA GLY A 71 19.65 2.92 6.18
C GLY A 71 20.47 1.87 6.89
N MET A 72 20.92 2.24 8.08
CA MET A 72 21.64 1.38 9.01
C MET A 72 21.09 1.61 10.41
N THR A 73 21.16 0.59 11.25
CA THR A 73 20.69 0.64 12.63
C THR A 73 21.79 0.21 13.61
N ALA A 74 21.75 0.77 14.81
CA ALA A 74 22.60 0.37 15.93
C ALA A 74 21.80 0.39 17.23
N ASP A 75 21.78 -0.74 17.95
CA ASP A 75 21.18 -0.80 19.28
C ASP A 75 22.12 -0.19 20.32
N ILE A 76 21.74 0.97 20.86
CA ILE A 76 22.53 1.77 21.79
C ILE A 76 21.95 1.74 23.21
N ASP A 77 22.81 2.02 24.19
CA ASP A 77 22.45 2.13 25.60
C ASP A 77 22.74 3.55 26.07
N ILE A 78 21.69 4.36 26.21
CA ILE A 78 21.74 5.79 26.55
C ILE A 78 20.66 6.12 27.60
N GLU A 79 20.86 7.21 28.35
CA GLU A 79 19.84 7.74 29.24
C GLU A 79 18.71 8.44 28.44
N HIS A 80 17.52 8.56 29.04
CA HIS A 80 16.31 9.01 28.32
C HIS A 80 16.41 10.44 27.79
N ASP A 81 17.08 11.31 28.54
CA ASP A 81 17.34 12.71 28.21
C ASP A 81 18.40 12.88 27.11
N GLN A 82 19.22 11.86 26.85
CA GLN A 82 20.29 11.91 25.84
C GLN A 82 19.79 11.66 24.41
N GLN A 83 18.54 11.21 24.22
CA GLN A 83 17.99 10.83 22.92
C GLN A 83 18.13 11.95 21.87
N ARG A 84 17.77 13.18 22.22
CA ARG A 84 17.84 14.32 21.29
C ARG A 84 19.28 14.77 21.05
N GLU A 85 20.11 14.78 22.09
CA GLU A 85 21.51 15.16 21.99
C GLU A 85 22.26 14.22 21.04
N VAL A 86 22.06 12.90 21.16
CA VAL A 86 22.67 11.91 20.28
C VAL A 86 22.17 12.06 18.85
N ALA A 87 20.86 12.22 18.63
CA ALA A 87 20.32 12.42 17.30
C ALA A 87 20.91 13.67 16.61
N GLN A 88 20.97 14.80 17.32
CA GLN A 88 21.56 16.03 16.79
C GLN A 88 23.06 15.88 16.52
N ALA A 89 23.79 15.20 17.41
CA ALA A 89 25.22 14.96 17.25
C ALA A 89 25.53 14.10 16.01
N LEU A 90 24.68 13.11 15.69
CA LEU A 90 24.79 12.32 14.47
C LEU A 90 24.53 13.18 13.22
N ALA A 91 23.50 14.04 13.24
CA ALA A 91 23.17 14.90 12.12
C ALA A 91 24.28 15.90 11.77
N VAL A 92 25.00 16.44 12.77
CA VAL A 92 26.07 17.43 12.55
C VAL A 92 27.48 16.84 12.45
N TYR A 93 27.61 15.51 12.44
CA TYR A 93 28.89 14.84 12.33
C TYR A 93 29.48 15.00 10.91
N GLU A 94 30.80 15.16 10.80
CA GLU A 94 31.49 15.34 9.53
C GLU A 94 31.84 13.96 8.91
N TYR A 95 30.96 13.46 8.04
CA TYR A 95 31.17 12.23 7.27
C TYR A 95 32.03 12.48 6.02
N GLU A 96 32.77 11.48 5.51
CA GLU A 96 33.73 11.71 4.42
C GLU A 96 33.03 12.02 3.09
N ASN A 97 31.90 11.37 2.81
CA ASN A 97 31.16 11.48 1.54
C ASN A 97 29.66 11.75 1.72
N ALA A 98 29.21 12.10 2.93
CA ALA A 98 27.82 12.38 3.22
C ALA A 98 27.68 13.73 3.93
N ASP A 99 26.64 14.48 3.56
CA ASP A 99 26.18 15.65 4.31
C ASP A 99 24.81 15.28 4.86
N LEU A 100 24.73 15.06 6.17
CA LEU A 100 23.50 14.59 6.80
C LEU A 100 22.71 15.78 7.36
N GLU A 101 21.40 15.69 7.24
CA GLU A 101 20.47 16.60 7.87
C GLU A 101 19.81 15.97 9.10
N SER A 102 19.05 16.76 9.85
CA SER A 102 18.28 16.25 11.00
C SER A 102 17.28 15.17 10.59
N ALA A 103 16.77 15.22 9.35
CA ALA A 103 15.87 14.21 8.79
C ALA A 103 16.57 12.86 8.51
N ASP A 104 17.90 12.84 8.34
CA ASP A 104 18.67 11.64 7.99
C ASP A 104 19.05 10.77 9.17
N THR A 105 18.76 11.23 10.39
CA THR A 105 19.13 10.53 11.61
C THR A 105 17.95 10.41 12.54
N ARG A 106 17.86 9.28 13.24
CA ARG A 106 16.79 9.04 14.20
C ARG A 106 17.34 8.29 15.39
N VAL A 107 16.89 8.63 16.59
CA VAL A 107 17.11 7.81 17.77
C VAL A 107 15.75 7.56 18.40
N ARG A 108 15.37 6.28 18.55
CA ARG A 108 14.06 5.87 19.08
C ARG A 108 14.20 4.88 20.21
N PHE A 109 13.33 5.01 21.21
CA PHE A 109 13.21 4.05 22.29
C PHE A 109 12.29 2.90 21.89
N HIS A 110 12.73 1.67 22.12
CA HIS A 110 11.97 0.45 21.88
C HIS A 110 11.56 -0.20 23.21
N GLU A 111 10.25 -0.21 23.50
CA GLU A 111 9.72 -0.76 24.76
C GLU A 111 9.96 -2.28 24.89
N ASP A 112 9.99 -3.00 23.76
CA ASP A 112 10.09 -4.47 23.73
C ASP A 112 11.41 -5.01 24.30
N ASN A 113 12.51 -4.31 24.04
CA ASN A 113 13.85 -4.66 24.49
C ASN A 113 14.42 -3.66 25.51
N ASN A 114 13.69 -2.57 25.82
CA ASN A 114 14.12 -1.48 26.69
C ASN A 114 15.48 -0.92 26.25
N ARG A 115 15.67 -0.72 24.94
CA ARG A 115 16.88 -0.14 24.35
C ARG A 115 16.52 0.99 23.40
N TYR A 116 17.51 1.83 23.13
CA TYR A 116 17.44 2.81 22.06
C TYR A 116 18.03 2.21 20.80
N THR A 117 17.47 2.56 19.65
CA THR A 117 18.06 2.24 18.36
C THR A 117 18.32 3.56 17.65
N ALA A 118 19.57 3.77 17.24
CA ALA A 118 19.95 4.84 16.33
C ALA A 118 19.83 4.34 14.89
N GLU A 119 19.29 5.17 14.02
CA GLU A 119 19.15 4.93 12.59
C GLU A 119 19.80 6.09 11.82
N ILE A 120 20.51 5.77 10.73
CA ILE A 120 20.98 6.73 9.72
C ILE A 120 20.43 6.31 8.36
N PHE A 121 19.93 7.26 7.58
CA PHE A 121 19.23 7.03 6.31
C PHE A 121 20.04 7.43 5.07
N SER A 122 21.36 7.18 5.09
CA SER A 122 22.27 7.52 3.99
C SER A 122 23.03 6.29 3.48
N ALA A 123 23.15 6.18 2.15
CA ALA A 123 23.92 5.12 1.49
C ALA A 123 25.42 5.42 1.42
N ASP A 124 25.80 6.68 1.66
CA ASP A 124 27.19 7.16 1.55
C ASP A 124 27.96 7.08 2.89
N VAL A 125 27.28 6.68 3.97
CA VAL A 125 27.86 6.46 5.30
C VAL A 125 28.28 5.00 5.45
N SER A 126 29.50 4.74 5.88
CA SER A 126 29.99 3.39 6.19
C SER A 126 29.67 2.96 7.63
N HIS A 127 29.69 1.64 7.89
CA HIS A 127 29.52 1.09 9.25
C HIS A 127 30.54 1.67 10.24
N ALA A 128 31.78 1.87 9.80
CA ALA A 128 32.83 2.44 10.62
C ALA A 128 32.54 3.91 10.96
N GLU A 129 32.13 4.72 9.99
CA GLU A 129 31.78 6.13 10.21
C GLU A 129 30.56 6.27 11.13
N PHE A 130 29.54 5.43 10.97
CA PHE A 130 28.39 5.47 11.86
C PHE A 130 28.76 5.11 13.31
N ALA A 131 29.58 4.06 13.50
CA ALA A 131 30.08 3.70 14.82
C ALA A 131 30.94 4.82 15.45
N GLU A 132 31.80 5.48 14.65
CA GLU A 132 32.60 6.62 15.10
C GLU A 132 31.73 7.84 15.48
N ALA A 133 30.70 8.12 14.68
CA ALA A 133 29.74 9.19 14.97
C ALA A 133 29.00 8.94 16.30
N LEU A 134 28.53 7.72 16.55
CA LEU A 134 27.91 7.33 17.83
C LEU A 134 28.87 7.48 19.01
N GLN A 135 30.13 7.07 18.87
CA GLN A 135 31.15 7.26 19.90
C GLN A 135 31.42 8.74 20.18
N SER A 136 31.45 9.57 19.12
CA SER A 136 31.63 11.02 19.25
C SER A 136 30.45 11.70 19.96
N ALA A 137 29.24 11.15 19.78
CA ALA A 137 28.01 11.56 20.46
C ALA A 137 27.91 11.07 21.92
N GLY A 138 28.94 10.40 22.43
CA GLY A 138 29.00 9.93 23.82
C GLY A 138 28.41 8.53 24.05
N VAL A 139 28.08 7.79 22.99
CA VAL A 139 27.60 6.39 23.10
C VAL A 139 28.80 5.46 23.27
N GLU A 140 28.90 4.81 24.43
CA GLU A 140 30.01 3.91 24.73
C GLU A 140 29.82 2.50 24.17
N GLY A 141 30.89 1.90 23.65
CA GLY A 141 30.95 0.46 23.38
C GLY A 141 30.38 -0.01 22.04
N VAL A 142 29.91 0.90 21.18
CA VAL A 142 29.46 0.57 19.82
C VAL A 142 30.65 0.41 18.88
N THR A 143 30.67 -0.66 18.10
CA THR A 143 31.70 -0.96 17.08
C THR A 143 31.06 -1.17 15.71
N GLU A 144 31.88 -1.24 14.65
CA GLU A 144 31.38 -1.51 13.28
C GLU A 144 30.59 -2.83 13.19
N ASP A 145 30.94 -3.83 14.00
CA ASP A 145 30.28 -5.14 14.04
C ASP A 145 28.87 -5.08 14.66
N ASP A 146 28.53 -3.99 15.36
CA ASP A 146 27.23 -3.77 15.99
C ASP A 146 26.24 -3.02 15.08
N ILE A 147 26.69 -2.61 13.88
CA ILE A 147 25.87 -1.91 12.89
C ILE A 147 25.20 -2.92 11.96
N GLU A 148 23.88 -2.82 11.83
CA GLU A 148 23.08 -3.68 10.94
C GLU A 148 22.49 -2.87 9.78
N ASP A 149 22.59 -3.40 8.55
CA ASP A 149 21.96 -2.80 7.38
C ASP A 149 20.43 -2.90 7.44
N GLY A 150 19.77 -1.83 7.04
CA GLY A 150 18.32 -1.71 7.00
C GLY A 150 17.79 -0.66 7.98
N VAL A 151 16.48 -0.68 8.18
CA VAL A 151 15.77 0.26 9.05
C VAL A 151 14.85 -0.50 9.98
N THR A 152 14.42 0.12 11.06
CA THR A 152 13.51 -0.47 12.05
C THR A 152 12.14 -0.79 11.43
N GLN A 153 11.36 -1.66 12.09
CA GLN A 153 9.99 -1.93 11.64
C GLN A 153 9.13 -0.67 11.63
N GLN A 154 9.28 0.21 12.63
CA GLN A 154 8.54 1.45 12.72
C GLN A 154 8.84 2.38 11.55
N THR A 155 10.10 2.49 11.14
CA THR A 155 10.51 3.25 9.95
C THR A 155 9.89 2.68 8.69
N ARG A 156 9.87 1.35 8.53
CA ARG A 156 9.19 0.72 7.37
C ARG A 156 7.69 0.99 7.38
N ASP A 157 7.02 0.85 8.52
CA ASP A 157 5.59 1.10 8.63
C ASP A 157 5.27 2.57 8.29
N SER A 158 6.09 3.54 8.75
CA SER A 158 5.98 4.94 8.36
C SER A 158 6.17 5.16 6.86
N ILE A 159 7.11 4.47 6.23
CA ILE A 159 7.32 4.54 4.77
C ILE A 159 6.09 4.02 4.02
N LEU A 160 5.51 2.89 4.46
CA LEU A 160 4.30 2.32 3.86
C LEU A 160 3.14 3.32 3.95
N ASP A 161 2.91 3.93 5.12
CA ASP A 161 1.84 4.90 5.34
C ASP A 161 2.02 6.15 4.45
N THR A 162 3.24 6.68 4.36
CA THR A 162 3.56 7.84 3.50
C THR A 162 3.32 7.54 2.03
N ILE A 163 3.76 6.38 1.53
CA ILE A 163 3.57 6.02 0.11
C ILE A 163 2.09 5.79 -0.18
N GLU A 164 1.36 5.10 0.70
CA GLU A 164 -0.07 4.87 0.54
C GLU A 164 -0.85 6.19 0.51
N LEU A 165 -0.48 7.15 1.38
CA LEU A 165 -1.04 8.50 1.35
C LEU A 165 -0.78 9.21 0.02
N ARG A 166 0.44 9.13 -0.51
CA ARG A 166 0.80 9.73 -1.82
C ARG A 166 0.02 9.14 -2.98
N ILE A 167 -0.13 7.81 -3.01
CA ILE A 167 -0.91 7.11 -4.04
C ILE A 167 -2.37 7.56 -4.00
N ASN A 168 -2.95 7.65 -2.80
CA ASN A 168 -4.33 8.08 -2.60
C ASN A 168 -4.53 9.55 -3.01
N GLU A 169 -3.63 10.44 -2.61
CA GLU A 169 -3.69 11.88 -2.95
C GLU A 169 -3.43 12.13 -4.45
N ALA A 170 -2.63 11.28 -5.11
CA ALA A 170 -2.47 11.31 -6.57
C ALA A 170 -3.74 10.85 -7.34
N GLY A 171 -4.79 10.42 -6.63
CA GLY A 171 -6.05 9.95 -7.23
C GLY A 171 -5.91 8.60 -7.94
N LEU A 172 -4.88 7.83 -7.58
CA LEU A 172 -4.55 6.54 -8.21
C LEU A 172 -5.33 5.43 -7.53
N SER A 173 -6.59 5.25 -7.95
CA SER A 173 -7.45 4.19 -7.43
C SER A 173 -6.85 2.81 -7.71
N GLY A 174 -6.71 1.98 -6.67
CA GLY A 174 -6.23 0.58 -6.79
C GLY A 174 -4.71 0.41 -6.68
N GLY A 175 -3.96 1.47 -6.41
CA GLY A 175 -2.57 1.35 -5.99
C GLY A 175 -2.46 0.74 -4.58
N GLN A 176 -1.43 -0.06 -4.34
CA GLN A 176 -1.17 -0.69 -3.04
C GLN A 176 0.32 -0.73 -2.75
N THR A 177 0.66 -0.61 -1.47
CA THR A 177 2.03 -0.67 -0.99
C THR A 177 2.13 -1.63 0.19
N TYR A 178 3.15 -2.49 0.19
CA TYR A 178 3.37 -3.48 1.23
C TYR A 178 4.85 -3.85 1.32
N GLN A 179 5.25 -4.48 2.43
CA GLN A 179 6.63 -4.95 2.60
C GLN A 179 6.78 -6.45 2.28
N GLU A 180 7.91 -6.82 1.68
CA GLU A 180 8.28 -8.21 1.40
C GLU A 180 9.66 -8.52 2.00
N ALA A 181 9.74 -9.58 2.81
CA ALA A 181 11.00 -10.05 3.39
C ALA A 181 11.65 -11.09 2.48
N THR A 182 12.95 -10.89 2.20
CA THR A 182 13.77 -11.90 1.55
C THR A 182 14.21 -12.97 2.54
N LEU A 183 14.61 -14.15 2.03
CA LEU A 183 15.18 -15.22 2.85
C LEU A 183 16.46 -14.80 3.61
N GLY A 184 17.10 -13.70 3.22
CA GLY A 184 18.27 -13.12 3.87
C GLY A 184 17.95 -12.10 4.97
N GLY A 185 16.68 -11.86 5.30
CA GLY A 185 16.27 -10.90 6.33
C GLY A 185 16.17 -9.45 5.84
N GLN A 186 16.57 -9.15 4.60
CA GLN A 186 16.35 -7.83 4.01
C GLN A 186 14.89 -7.64 3.62
N TYR A 187 14.36 -6.46 3.93
CA TYR A 187 13.00 -6.05 3.61
C TYR A 187 12.99 -5.14 2.39
N TYR A 188 12.01 -5.35 1.52
CA TYR A 188 11.72 -4.53 0.36
C TYR A 188 10.37 -3.85 0.56
N ILE A 189 10.28 -2.58 0.17
CA ILE A 189 9.02 -1.86 0.01
C ILE A 189 8.54 -2.11 -1.42
N VAL A 190 7.40 -2.76 -1.55
CA VAL A 190 6.78 -3.11 -2.83
C VAL A 190 5.58 -2.22 -3.04
N THR A 191 5.61 -1.44 -4.11
CA THR A 191 4.52 -0.56 -4.52
C THR A 191 4.00 -1.00 -5.88
N GLU A 192 2.70 -1.16 -6.00
CA GLU A 192 1.99 -1.53 -7.22
C GLU A 192 0.98 -0.45 -7.57
N VAL A 193 1.07 0.11 -8.77
CA VAL A 193 0.12 1.13 -9.25
C VAL A 193 -0.42 0.75 -10.63
N PRO A 194 -1.72 0.46 -10.74
CA PRO A 194 -2.37 0.21 -12.03
C PRO A 194 -2.25 1.40 -12.98
N GLY A 195 -2.04 1.13 -14.27
CA GLY A 195 -2.04 2.16 -15.31
C GLY A 195 -0.85 3.13 -15.33
N MET A 196 0.04 3.09 -14.33
CA MET A 196 1.22 3.96 -14.22
C MET A 196 2.46 3.34 -14.88
N SER A 197 3.31 4.16 -15.49
CA SER A 197 4.59 3.71 -16.06
C SER A 197 5.67 3.49 -14.99
N PRO A 198 6.72 2.69 -15.29
CA PRO A 198 7.87 2.53 -14.40
C PRO A 198 8.51 3.83 -13.98
N GLU A 199 8.68 4.75 -14.93
CA GLU A 199 9.34 6.02 -14.73
C GLU A 199 8.52 6.94 -13.81
N GLU A 200 7.21 7.07 -14.06
CA GLU A 200 6.30 7.87 -13.22
C GLU A 200 6.21 7.31 -11.79
N LEU A 201 6.15 5.98 -11.63
CA LEU A 201 6.11 5.36 -10.31
C LEU A 201 7.42 5.55 -9.58
N ARG A 202 8.54 5.41 -10.28
CA ARG A 202 9.86 5.63 -9.70
C ARG A 202 10.03 7.07 -9.24
N GLU A 203 9.59 8.05 -10.03
CA GLU A 203 9.61 9.48 -9.68
C GLU A 203 8.80 9.73 -8.39
N LEU A 204 7.56 9.24 -8.34
CA LEU A 204 6.70 9.36 -7.15
C LEU A 204 7.32 8.75 -5.87
N LEU A 205 8.07 7.66 -6.03
CA LEU A 205 8.73 6.95 -4.93
C LEU A 205 10.11 7.52 -4.59
N SER A 206 10.77 8.20 -5.53
CA SER A 206 12.11 8.75 -5.33
C SER A 206 12.12 10.05 -4.57
N ASP A 207 11.06 10.84 -4.72
CA ASP A 207 10.92 12.09 -4.04
C ASP A 207 10.85 11.80 -2.55
N ARG A 208 11.78 12.32 -1.75
CA ARG A 208 11.69 12.13 -0.30
C ARG A 208 10.53 12.95 0.22
N GLY A 209 10.12 14.03 -0.45
CA GLY A 209 9.06 14.93 -0.02
C GLY A 209 9.44 15.65 1.26
N ASP A 210 10.72 16.00 1.45
CA ASP A 210 11.16 16.82 2.57
C ASP A 210 10.57 18.23 2.44
N VAL A 211 9.54 18.50 3.23
CA VAL A 211 8.87 19.79 3.22
C VAL A 211 9.57 20.71 4.19
N ARG A 212 10.04 21.86 3.73
CA ARG A 212 10.60 22.89 4.61
C ARG A 212 10.20 24.30 4.18
N ILE A 213 9.98 25.15 5.18
CA ILE A 213 9.80 26.59 4.97
C ILE A 213 11.14 27.27 5.20
N VAL A 214 11.64 27.90 4.16
CA VAL A 214 12.90 28.63 4.15
C VAL A 214 12.64 30.12 4.12
N ALA A 215 13.21 30.83 5.07
CA ALA A 215 13.23 32.29 5.11
C ALA A 215 14.37 32.81 4.22
N TYR A 216 14.02 33.41 3.09
CA TYR A 216 14.92 34.22 2.28
C TYR A 216 14.90 35.66 2.81
N HIS A 217 16.01 36.14 3.34
CA HIS A 217 16.11 37.45 3.99
C HIS A 217 17.47 38.12 3.78
N PRO A 218 17.62 39.43 4.04
CA PRO A 218 18.89 40.12 3.89
C PRO A 218 19.95 39.57 4.86
N ALA A 219 21.19 39.44 4.38
CA ALA A 219 22.34 39.02 5.18
C ALA A 219 23.03 40.21 5.87
N GLU A 220 23.73 39.96 6.99
CA GLU A 220 24.41 41.00 7.78
C GLU A 220 25.57 41.67 7.01
N ASP A 221 26.20 40.95 6.08
CA ASP A 221 27.32 41.37 5.25
C ASP A 221 26.89 41.97 3.89
N GLY A 222 25.57 42.04 3.63
CA GLY A 222 24.97 42.49 2.39
C GLY A 222 24.54 41.32 1.48
N GLY A 223 23.55 41.56 0.62
CA GLY A 223 22.90 40.48 -0.14
C GLY A 223 21.82 39.76 0.68
N HIS A 224 21.55 38.50 0.35
CA HIS A 224 20.50 37.69 0.96
C HIS A 224 21.00 36.29 1.32
N THR A 225 20.39 35.68 2.32
CA THR A 225 20.67 34.31 2.76
C THR A 225 19.36 33.56 3.02
N ASN A 226 19.47 32.23 2.98
CA ASN A 226 18.39 31.29 3.23
C ASN A 226 18.57 30.65 4.61
N THR A 227 17.53 30.70 5.42
CA THR A 227 17.49 30.06 6.74
C THR A 227 16.26 29.17 6.81
N THR A 228 16.42 27.87 7.04
CA THR A 228 15.27 26.99 7.32
C THR A 228 14.64 27.41 8.64
N VAL A 229 13.33 27.67 8.63
CA VAL A 229 12.61 28.18 9.81
C VAL A 229 11.52 27.23 10.29
N LEU A 230 11.05 26.33 9.42
CA LEU A 230 10.10 25.29 9.79
C LEU A 230 10.36 24.04 8.94
N GLN A 231 10.40 22.88 9.59
CA GLN A 231 10.50 21.56 8.94
C GLN A 231 9.11 20.89 8.90
N GLY A 232 8.93 19.92 8.01
CA GLY A 232 7.65 19.26 7.76
C GLY A 232 7.15 18.47 8.97
N ASP A 233 8.05 17.86 9.73
CA ASP A 233 7.76 17.12 10.97
C ASP A 233 7.28 18.03 12.12
N GLN A 234 7.54 19.34 12.02
CA GLN A 234 7.06 20.36 12.96
C GLN A 234 5.65 20.86 12.63
N ILE A 235 5.05 20.40 11.52
CA ILE A 235 3.68 20.72 11.12
C ILE A 235 2.73 19.68 11.73
N ALA A 236 1.97 20.08 12.76
CA ALA A 236 1.00 19.21 13.42
C ALA A 236 -0.22 18.88 12.54
N GLU A 237 -0.68 19.85 11.74
CA GLU A 237 -1.81 19.62 10.82
C GLU A 237 -1.65 20.42 9.52
N PRO A 238 -1.29 19.76 8.41
CA PRO A 238 -1.39 20.34 7.07
C PRO A 238 -2.87 20.28 6.62
N GLY A 239 -3.54 21.43 6.66
CA GLY A 239 -4.96 21.55 6.35
C GLY A 239 -5.32 21.20 4.90
N THR A 240 -6.62 21.11 4.62
CA THR A 240 -7.10 20.88 3.24
C THR A 240 -6.99 22.15 2.40
N ALA A 241 -6.83 21.99 1.09
CA ALA A 241 -7.06 23.06 0.13
C ALA A 241 -8.45 23.67 0.34
N SER A 242 -8.50 24.97 0.61
CA SER A 242 -9.70 25.69 1.01
C SER A 242 -9.88 26.99 0.22
N TYR A 243 -11.06 27.57 0.32
CA TYR A 243 -11.42 28.81 -0.34
C TYR A 243 -12.06 29.79 0.64
N ASN A 244 -11.60 31.04 0.64
CA ASN A 244 -12.20 32.09 1.45
C ASN A 244 -13.24 32.86 0.62
N ASP A 245 -14.52 32.56 0.83
CA ASP A 245 -15.63 33.19 0.11
C ASP A 245 -15.72 34.71 0.28
N GLN A 246 -15.24 35.25 1.41
CA GLN A 246 -15.38 36.67 1.73
C GLN A 246 -14.32 37.53 1.05
N ARG A 247 -13.09 37.01 0.98
CA ARG A 247 -11.92 37.72 0.44
C ARG A 247 -11.51 37.24 -0.95
N GLY A 248 -12.05 36.12 -1.41
CA GLY A 248 -11.94 35.62 -2.78
C GLY A 248 -10.58 35.00 -3.12
N TYR A 249 -9.98 34.23 -2.21
CA TYR A 249 -8.68 33.59 -2.44
C TYR A 249 -8.69 32.11 -2.01
N HIS A 250 -7.83 31.32 -2.65
CA HIS A 250 -7.55 29.93 -2.26
C HIS A 250 -6.41 29.90 -1.25
N TYR A 251 -6.46 28.96 -0.31
CA TYR A 251 -5.42 28.82 0.70
C TYR A 251 -5.33 27.41 1.27
N VAL A 252 -4.19 27.11 1.89
CA VAL A 252 -3.98 25.94 2.73
C VAL A 252 -3.70 26.42 4.16
N PRO A 253 -4.53 26.05 5.16
CA PRO A 253 -4.22 26.34 6.55
C PRO A 253 -3.15 25.37 7.04
N VAL A 254 -2.16 25.88 7.78
CA VAL A 254 -1.05 25.09 8.33
C VAL A 254 -0.98 25.36 9.82
N THR A 255 -1.07 24.31 10.62
CA THR A 255 -0.92 24.37 12.08
C THR A 255 0.43 23.81 12.48
N VAL A 256 1.23 24.62 13.16
CA VAL A 256 2.54 24.22 13.69
C VAL A 256 2.36 23.56 15.05
N ASP A 257 3.16 22.54 15.34
CA ASP A 257 3.10 21.85 16.63
C ASP A 257 3.47 22.82 17.77
N ALA A 258 2.58 22.91 18.75
CA ALA A 258 2.77 23.69 19.97
C ALA A 258 2.96 22.81 21.21
N THR A 259 3.15 21.50 21.04
CA THR A 259 3.48 20.58 22.13
C THR A 259 4.81 20.98 22.75
N GLU A 260 4.78 21.30 24.04
CA GLU A 260 5.96 21.66 24.80
C GLU A 260 6.80 20.41 25.10
N ASP A 261 8.10 20.55 24.92
CA ASP A 261 9.09 19.58 25.35
C ASP A 261 9.39 19.70 26.85
N GLU A 262 10.32 18.88 27.36
CA GLU A 262 10.69 18.89 28.79
C GLU A 262 11.29 20.24 29.27
N ASP A 263 11.84 21.05 28.36
CA ASP A 263 12.41 22.36 28.62
C ASP A 263 11.38 23.50 28.46
N GLY A 264 10.15 23.17 28.05
CA GLY A 264 9.07 24.12 27.82
C GLY A 264 9.16 24.84 26.47
N ASN A 265 9.96 24.35 25.53
CA ASN A 265 10.04 24.85 24.16
C ASN A 265 9.08 24.06 23.26
N SER A 266 8.60 24.69 22.18
CA SER A 266 7.81 24.01 21.15
C SER A 266 8.19 24.51 19.76
N PRO A 267 7.97 23.71 18.70
CA PRO A 267 8.25 24.15 17.32
C PRO A 267 7.56 25.46 16.95
N ALA A 268 6.33 25.68 17.44
CA ALA A 268 5.63 26.96 17.26
C ALA A 268 6.34 28.14 17.93
N MET A 269 6.92 27.97 19.13
CA MET A 269 7.70 29.02 19.78
C MET A 269 8.97 29.35 19.00
N GLU A 270 9.70 28.33 18.55
CA GLU A 270 10.93 28.47 17.77
C GLU A 270 10.68 29.17 16.43
N TYR A 271 9.63 28.76 15.72
CA TYR A 271 9.23 29.38 14.46
C TYR A 271 8.85 30.86 14.66
N GLN A 272 8.06 31.16 15.70
CA GLN A 272 7.67 32.53 16.02
C GLN A 272 8.89 33.42 16.33
N GLU A 273 9.85 32.91 17.10
CA GLU A 273 11.05 33.68 17.44
C GLU A 273 11.94 33.87 16.22
N SER A 274 12.14 32.84 15.40
CA SER A 274 12.88 32.93 14.13
C SER A 274 12.31 34.01 13.21
N MET A 275 10.98 34.09 13.07
CA MET A 275 10.34 35.15 12.27
C MET A 275 10.55 36.56 12.84
N ARG A 276 10.70 36.70 14.16
CA ARG A 276 10.98 37.99 14.81
C ARG A 276 12.44 38.40 14.62
N GLU A 277 13.36 37.49 14.88
CA GLU A 277 14.80 37.73 14.79
C GLU A 277 15.23 38.04 13.36
N LEU A 278 14.68 37.31 12.38
CA LEU A 278 14.96 37.52 10.96
C LEU A 278 14.24 38.74 10.35
N GLY A 279 13.47 39.48 11.16
CA GLY A 279 12.84 40.74 10.75
C GLY A 279 11.54 40.62 9.94
N PHE A 280 11.02 39.41 9.69
CA PHE A 280 9.76 39.18 8.95
C PHE A 280 8.54 39.84 9.63
N THR A 281 8.57 39.97 10.96
CA THR A 281 7.49 40.57 11.74
C THR A 281 7.60 42.10 11.89
N SER A 282 8.64 42.72 11.32
CA SER A 282 8.91 44.17 11.44
C SER A 282 9.25 44.79 10.08
N GLU A 283 10.53 44.94 9.76
CA GLU A 283 11.00 45.59 8.53
C GLU A 283 10.63 44.81 7.26
N GLY A 284 10.55 43.47 7.38
CA GLY A 284 10.19 42.54 6.31
C GLY A 284 8.69 42.32 6.10
N LEU A 285 7.84 42.98 6.90
CA LEU A 285 6.39 42.78 6.83
C LEU A 285 5.85 43.14 5.44
N GLU A 286 5.18 42.19 4.79
CA GLU A 286 4.66 42.27 3.42
C GLU A 286 5.72 42.53 2.32
N ARG A 287 7.02 42.42 2.61
CA ARG A 287 8.12 42.71 1.67
C ARG A 287 8.62 41.48 0.91
N CYS A 288 7.76 40.89 0.10
CA CYS A 288 8.17 39.91 -0.90
C CYS A 288 7.47 40.21 -2.24
N HIS A 289 8.26 40.49 -3.28
CA HIS A 289 7.74 40.86 -4.60
C HIS A 289 8.09 39.80 -5.66
N THR A 290 7.13 38.93 -5.98
CA THR A 290 7.33 37.75 -6.85
C THR A 290 7.01 37.97 -8.34
N ASN A 291 6.23 39.00 -8.69
CA ASN A 291 5.51 39.09 -9.97
C ASN A 291 6.32 39.25 -11.28
N GLU A 292 7.65 39.18 -11.27
CA GLU A 292 8.50 39.21 -12.50
C GLU A 292 9.99 38.93 -12.24
N ARG A 293 10.36 38.53 -11.01
CA ARG A 293 11.73 38.71 -10.48
C ARG A 293 12.29 37.54 -9.69
N PHE A 294 11.50 36.49 -9.52
CA PHE A 294 11.87 35.29 -8.80
C PHE A 294 11.90 34.13 -9.80
N ASP A 295 13.09 33.57 -10.04
CA ASP A 295 13.20 32.36 -10.83
C ASP A 295 12.89 31.16 -9.93
N ARG A 296 11.74 30.53 -10.16
CA ARG A 296 11.29 29.36 -9.40
C ARG A 296 12.21 28.14 -9.57
N THR A 297 13.02 28.13 -10.64
CA THR A 297 13.94 27.02 -10.96
C THR A 297 15.25 27.13 -10.19
N THR A 298 15.72 28.35 -9.91
CA THR A 298 16.98 28.57 -9.20
C THR A 298 16.77 29.04 -7.76
N GLY A 299 15.57 29.50 -7.42
CA GLY A 299 15.29 30.12 -6.14
C GLY A 299 15.91 31.49 -5.94
N GLU A 300 16.46 32.05 -7.01
CA GLU A 300 17.17 33.32 -6.97
C GLU A 300 16.24 34.46 -7.43
N PHE A 301 16.34 35.57 -6.71
CA PHE A 301 15.80 36.84 -7.18
C PHE A 301 16.82 37.46 -8.15
N ASP A 302 16.36 38.10 -9.24
CA ASP A 302 17.25 38.79 -10.19
C ASP A 302 18.16 39.79 -9.44
N ASP A 303 19.49 39.54 -9.48
CA ASP A 303 20.57 40.28 -8.81
C ASP A 303 20.62 41.79 -9.14
N GLN A 304 19.79 42.27 -10.06
CA GLN A 304 19.80 43.66 -10.52
C GLN A 304 19.25 44.69 -9.52
N HIS A 305 18.87 44.34 -8.29
CA HIS A 305 18.34 45.30 -7.31
C HIS A 305 18.91 45.18 -5.89
N ASP A 306 19.34 46.32 -5.34
CA ASP A 306 19.83 46.54 -3.96
C ASP A 306 18.70 46.57 -2.89
N ASP A 307 17.43 46.28 -3.23
CA ASP A 307 16.31 46.43 -2.30
C ASP A 307 16.08 45.14 -1.48
N PRO A 308 16.11 45.20 -0.13
CA PRO A 308 16.01 44.03 0.72
C PRO A 308 14.62 43.37 0.62
N GLN A 309 14.59 42.04 0.56
CA GLN A 309 13.38 41.20 0.43
C GLN A 309 13.30 40.19 1.56
N TRP A 310 12.09 39.85 1.98
CA TRP A 310 11.75 38.86 3.00
C TRP A 310 10.68 37.93 2.46
N CYS A 311 11.09 36.79 1.93
CA CYS A 311 10.23 35.80 1.30
C CYS A 311 10.27 34.47 2.07
N LEU A 312 9.12 33.83 2.19
CA LEU A 312 9.00 32.48 2.75
C LEU A 312 8.87 31.51 1.58
N LEU A 313 9.91 30.73 1.34
CA LEU A 313 9.96 29.73 0.30
C LEU A 313 9.46 28.41 0.89
N THR A 314 8.50 27.77 0.23
CA THR A 314 8.11 26.39 0.53
C THR A 314 8.92 25.49 -0.39
N MET A 315 9.89 24.81 0.20
CA MET A 315 10.71 23.81 -0.48
C MET A 315 10.06 22.44 -0.30
N VAL A 316 10.12 21.63 -1.34
CA VAL A 316 9.89 20.19 -1.24
C VAL A 316 11.12 19.53 -1.84
N ASP A 317 11.83 18.77 -1.02
CA ASP A 317 13.20 18.33 -1.29
C ASP A 317 14.07 19.57 -1.59
N ASP A 318 14.59 19.71 -2.81
CA ASP A 318 15.42 20.85 -3.24
C ASP A 318 14.69 21.85 -4.15
N ASP A 319 13.42 21.59 -4.47
CA ASP A 319 12.64 22.40 -5.40
C ASP A 319 11.74 23.41 -4.68
N ILE A 320 11.66 24.62 -5.22
CA ILE A 320 10.78 25.66 -4.69
C ILE A 320 9.39 25.50 -5.28
N VAL A 321 8.48 24.98 -4.46
CA VAL A 321 7.09 24.74 -4.84
C VAL A 321 6.27 26.03 -4.75
N ASP A 322 6.51 26.86 -3.73
CA ASP A 322 5.76 28.11 -3.57
C ASP A 322 6.52 29.21 -2.83
N VAL A 323 6.10 30.46 -3.01
CA VAL A 323 6.70 31.64 -2.37
C VAL A 323 5.63 32.54 -1.78
N HIS A 324 5.76 32.79 -0.48
CA HIS A 324 4.84 33.55 0.31
C HIS A 324 5.49 34.80 0.91
N ARG A 325 4.67 35.81 1.19
CA ARG A 325 5.04 36.98 1.98
C ARG A 325 4.43 36.87 3.37
N MET A 326 5.12 37.41 4.38
CA MET A 326 4.54 37.56 5.71
C MET A 326 3.35 38.54 5.65
N GLY A 327 2.16 38.07 6.01
CA GLY A 327 0.95 38.90 6.05
C GLY A 327 0.92 39.84 7.25
N GLY A 328 0.33 41.03 7.09
CA GLY A 328 0.28 42.06 8.13
C GLY A 328 -0.27 41.61 9.48
N ASP A 329 -1.39 40.88 9.49
CA ASP A 329 -2.04 40.39 10.72
C ASP A 329 -1.21 39.30 11.41
N LEU A 330 -0.69 38.34 10.63
CA LEU A 330 0.14 37.25 11.13
C LEU A 330 1.45 37.78 11.73
N GLY A 331 2.14 38.66 11.00
CA GLY A 331 3.40 39.25 11.46
C GLY A 331 3.21 40.10 12.72
N GLN A 332 2.09 40.82 12.86
CA GLN A 332 1.79 41.56 14.10
C GLN A 332 1.55 40.64 15.29
N ASN A 333 0.81 39.54 15.11
CA ASN A 333 0.56 38.57 16.17
C ASN A 333 1.84 37.85 16.60
N MET A 334 2.69 37.48 15.65
CA MET A 334 4.01 36.91 15.93
C MET A 334 4.90 37.93 16.66
N HIS A 335 4.93 39.20 16.21
CA HIS A 335 5.69 40.26 16.90
C HIS A 335 5.26 40.45 18.35
N ALA A 336 3.94 40.38 18.60
CA ALA A 336 3.33 40.48 19.91
C ALA A 336 3.43 39.20 20.74
N GLN A 337 4.03 38.13 20.20
CA GLN A 337 4.15 36.81 20.80
C GLN A 337 2.80 36.16 21.18
N THR A 338 1.73 36.51 20.47
CA THR A 338 0.39 35.95 20.74
C THR A 338 0.03 34.81 19.80
N TRP A 339 0.75 34.66 18.68
CA TRP A 339 0.47 33.64 17.67
C TRP A 339 0.63 32.22 18.22
N VAL A 340 1.61 31.97 19.09
CA VAL A 340 1.84 30.64 19.70
C VAL A 340 0.64 30.04 20.45
N ASN A 341 -0.35 30.86 20.85
CA ASN A 341 -1.56 30.35 21.52
C ASN A 341 -2.55 29.67 20.55
N ASP A 342 -2.43 29.95 19.25
CA ASP A 342 -3.22 29.37 18.16
C ASP A 342 -2.33 29.37 16.90
N PRO A 343 -1.36 28.43 16.83
CA PRO A 343 -0.21 28.47 15.92
C PRO A 343 -0.57 28.06 14.49
N THR A 344 -1.62 28.65 13.95
CA THR A 344 -2.12 28.40 12.59
C THR A 344 -1.85 29.62 11.70
N PHE A 345 -1.39 29.37 10.47
CA PHE A 345 -1.30 30.37 9.41
C PHE A 345 -1.96 29.87 8.12
N GLN A 346 -2.16 30.78 7.16
CA GLN A 346 -2.74 30.45 5.85
C GLN A 346 -1.73 30.73 4.74
N MET A 347 -1.42 29.72 3.94
CA MET A 347 -0.66 29.84 2.71
C MET A 347 -1.60 30.15 1.56
N ILE A 348 -1.54 31.38 1.03
CA ILE A 348 -2.51 31.90 0.05
C ILE A 348 -1.96 31.73 -1.36
N VAL A 349 -2.74 31.06 -2.21
CA VAL A 349 -2.36 30.69 -3.58
C VAL A 349 -3.40 31.16 -4.60
N PRO A 350 -3.04 31.34 -5.88
CA PRO A 350 -3.91 32.00 -6.84
C PRO A 350 -5.04 31.10 -7.34
N THR A 351 -4.83 29.77 -7.41
CA THR A 351 -5.83 28.84 -7.96
C THR A 351 -6.16 27.69 -7.01
N GLN A 352 -7.31 27.06 -7.25
CA GLN A 352 -7.70 25.83 -6.55
C GLN A 352 -6.70 24.69 -6.78
N GLN A 353 -6.14 24.60 -7.99
CA GLN A 353 -5.16 23.57 -8.34
C GLN A 353 -3.87 23.76 -7.55
N ASP A 354 -3.39 25.01 -7.42
CA ASP A 354 -2.21 25.32 -6.61
C ASP A 354 -2.45 24.99 -5.13
N ALA A 355 -3.65 25.28 -4.61
CA ALA A 355 -4.01 24.94 -3.23
C ALA A 355 -4.04 23.44 -3.00
N HIS A 356 -4.55 22.68 -3.97
CA HIS A 356 -4.56 21.23 -3.90
C HIS A 356 -3.15 20.66 -3.96
N HIS A 357 -2.32 21.11 -4.92
CA HIS A 357 -0.93 20.68 -5.05
C HIS A 357 -0.10 20.99 -3.79
N LEU A 358 -0.23 22.20 -3.25
CA LEU A 358 0.43 22.59 -2.00
C LEU A 358 -0.06 21.74 -0.82
N ALA A 359 -1.37 21.54 -0.67
CA ALA A 359 -1.91 20.71 0.41
C ALA A 359 -1.42 19.26 0.33
N VAL A 360 -1.39 18.67 -0.87
CA VAL A 360 -0.87 17.31 -1.08
C VAL A 360 0.58 17.23 -0.65
N ASN A 361 1.42 18.16 -1.10
CA ASN A 361 2.85 18.15 -0.74
C ASN A 361 3.08 18.33 0.76
N LEU A 362 2.31 19.19 1.43
CA LEU A 362 2.40 19.38 2.88
C LEU A 362 1.88 18.17 3.68
N ARG A 363 0.95 17.38 3.12
CA ARG A 363 0.30 16.23 3.78
C ARG A 363 1.02 14.92 3.59
N SER A 364 1.50 14.67 2.37
CA SER A 364 2.19 13.44 2.03
C SER A 364 3.39 13.22 2.93
N GLY A 365 3.97 14.30 3.46
CA GLY A 365 5.09 14.26 4.39
C GLY A 365 6.34 13.67 3.73
N ALA A 366 7.44 13.73 4.46
CA ALA A 366 8.68 13.13 4.01
C ALA A 366 8.63 11.60 4.17
N LEU A 367 9.22 10.87 3.24
CA LEU A 367 9.63 9.49 3.45
C LEU A 367 10.69 9.49 4.56
N GLU A 368 10.42 8.73 5.62
CA GLU A 368 11.32 8.68 6.77
C GLU A 368 12.73 8.21 6.37
N ALA A 369 12.84 7.27 5.42
CA ALA A 369 14.09 6.89 4.78
C ALA A 369 13.93 6.79 3.26
N PRO A 370 14.94 7.18 2.47
CA PRO A 370 14.89 7.07 1.02
C PRO A 370 14.93 5.60 0.57
N LEU A 371 14.43 5.31 -0.63
CA LEU A 371 14.46 3.96 -1.21
C LEU A 371 15.70 3.77 -2.10
N ASP A 372 16.33 2.61 -2.02
CA ASP A 372 17.50 2.25 -2.83
C ASP A 372 17.08 1.71 -4.19
N PHE A 373 16.93 2.62 -5.14
CA PHE A 373 16.58 2.24 -6.50
C PHE A 373 17.73 1.66 -7.33
N SER A 374 18.94 1.52 -6.77
CA SER A 374 20.03 0.78 -7.43
C SER A 374 19.80 -0.74 -7.35
N ARG A 375 19.04 -1.16 -6.32
CA ARG A 375 18.63 -2.55 -6.07
C ARG A 375 17.15 -2.80 -6.37
N GLU A 376 16.52 -1.92 -7.14
CA GLU A 376 15.09 -2.07 -7.46
C GLU A 376 14.81 -3.30 -8.33
N GLN A 377 13.63 -3.86 -8.13
CA GLN A 377 13.02 -4.81 -9.06
C GLN A 377 11.74 -4.20 -9.62
N THR A 378 11.73 -4.03 -10.93
CA THR A 378 10.62 -3.41 -11.64
C THR A 378 9.93 -4.45 -12.51
N TYR A 379 8.62 -4.57 -12.34
CA TYR A 379 7.74 -5.36 -13.19
C TYR A 379 6.66 -4.45 -13.75
N SER A 380 6.54 -4.37 -15.08
CA SER A 380 5.49 -3.58 -15.71
C SER A 380 4.81 -4.33 -16.83
N VAL A 381 3.51 -4.08 -16.96
CA VAL A 381 2.67 -4.60 -18.03
C VAL A 381 1.97 -3.42 -18.68
N GLU A 382 2.19 -3.24 -19.97
CA GLU A 382 1.50 -2.18 -20.71
C GLU A 382 -0.02 -2.44 -20.70
N PRO A 383 -0.87 -1.41 -20.52
CA PRO A 383 -2.32 -1.57 -20.52
C PRO A 383 -2.87 -2.28 -21.78
N THR A 384 -2.23 -2.06 -22.93
CA THR A 384 -2.62 -2.73 -24.19
C THR A 384 -2.33 -4.23 -24.20
N GLN A 385 -1.27 -4.68 -23.51
CA GLN A 385 -0.96 -6.09 -23.35
C GLN A 385 -1.88 -6.72 -22.31
N ALA A 386 -2.15 -6.02 -21.22
CA ALA A 386 -3.07 -6.44 -20.17
C ALA A 386 -4.49 -6.67 -20.73
N GLN A 387 -5.01 -5.75 -21.55
CA GLN A 387 -6.29 -5.91 -22.26
C GLN A 387 -6.31 -7.16 -23.16
N GLN A 388 -5.20 -7.46 -23.84
CA GLN A 388 -5.09 -8.69 -24.64
C GLN A 388 -5.09 -9.93 -23.74
N PHE A 389 -4.37 -9.90 -22.63
CA PHE A 389 -4.34 -11.00 -21.68
C PHE A 389 -5.70 -11.25 -21.02
N GLN A 390 -6.45 -10.19 -20.70
CA GLN A 390 -7.82 -10.30 -20.22
C GLN A 390 -8.72 -10.98 -21.26
N LEU A 391 -8.68 -10.52 -22.51
CA LEU A 391 -9.44 -11.11 -23.60
C LEU A 391 -9.07 -12.57 -23.84
N TYR A 392 -7.77 -12.88 -23.88
CA TYR A 392 -7.27 -14.24 -24.09
C TYR A 392 -7.63 -15.16 -22.92
N SER A 393 -7.58 -14.66 -21.69
CA SER A 393 -7.97 -15.43 -20.49
C SER A 393 -9.44 -15.85 -20.56
N ILE A 394 -10.33 -14.95 -20.98
CA ILE A 394 -11.76 -15.25 -21.16
C ILE A 394 -11.96 -16.25 -22.30
N ILE A 395 -11.31 -16.05 -23.45
CA ILE A 395 -11.44 -16.93 -24.62
C ILE A 395 -10.90 -18.33 -24.31
N ILE A 396 -9.70 -18.43 -23.75
CA ILE A 396 -9.03 -19.70 -23.44
C ILE A 396 -9.76 -20.41 -22.29
N GLY A 397 -10.17 -19.68 -21.25
CA GLY A 397 -10.98 -20.24 -20.16
C GLY A 397 -12.29 -20.82 -20.69
N GLY A 398 -13.01 -20.08 -21.53
CA GLY A 398 -14.23 -20.57 -22.18
C GLY A 398 -13.99 -21.79 -23.07
N LEU A 399 -12.92 -21.78 -23.87
CA LEU A 399 -12.55 -22.90 -24.73
C LEU A 399 -12.14 -24.14 -23.92
N ALA A 400 -11.44 -23.97 -22.80
CA ALA A 400 -11.08 -25.05 -21.89
C ALA A 400 -12.33 -25.70 -21.29
N VAL A 401 -13.26 -24.89 -20.77
CA VAL A 401 -14.56 -25.39 -20.24
C VAL A 401 -15.34 -26.13 -21.32
N LEU A 402 -15.46 -25.58 -22.53
CA LEU A 402 -16.16 -26.23 -23.64
C LEU A 402 -15.49 -27.57 -24.03
N THR A 403 -14.16 -27.60 -24.08
CA THR A 403 -13.40 -28.81 -24.42
C THR A 403 -13.59 -29.89 -23.38
N VAL A 404 -13.52 -29.53 -22.10
CA VAL A 404 -13.77 -30.43 -20.97
C VAL A 404 -15.20 -30.97 -21.02
N CYS A 405 -16.20 -30.11 -21.20
CA CYS A 405 -17.60 -30.51 -21.33
C CYS A 405 -17.82 -31.47 -22.49
N GLY A 406 -17.22 -31.16 -23.65
CA GLY A 406 -17.26 -32.01 -24.84
C GLY A 406 -16.67 -33.38 -24.56
N MET A 407 -15.49 -33.43 -23.91
CA MET A 407 -14.82 -34.68 -23.57
C MET A 407 -15.62 -35.53 -22.58
N ILE A 408 -16.17 -34.93 -21.52
CA ILE A 408 -17.03 -35.61 -20.54
C ILE A 408 -18.25 -36.21 -21.26
N PHE A 409 -18.93 -35.41 -22.09
CA PHE A 409 -20.09 -35.87 -22.84
C PHE A 409 -19.74 -37.03 -23.78
N LEU A 410 -18.61 -36.96 -24.48
CA LEU A 410 -18.12 -38.03 -25.36
C LEU A 410 -17.77 -39.31 -24.60
N ARG A 411 -17.18 -39.20 -23.41
CA ARG A 411 -16.76 -40.34 -22.58
C ARG A 411 -17.95 -41.08 -21.97
N TYR A 412 -18.88 -40.37 -21.34
CA TYR A 412 -20.00 -40.98 -20.60
C TYR A 412 -21.23 -41.24 -21.49
N ARG A 413 -21.40 -40.48 -22.57
CA ARG A 413 -22.56 -40.54 -23.49
C ARG A 413 -23.93 -40.48 -22.79
N ASN A 414 -23.97 -40.06 -21.53
CA ASN A 414 -25.17 -39.99 -20.72
C ASN A 414 -25.30 -38.58 -20.12
N PRO A 415 -26.29 -37.78 -20.57
CA PRO A 415 -26.47 -36.42 -20.09
C PRO A 415 -26.77 -36.34 -18.59
N ARG A 416 -27.28 -37.43 -17.97
CA ARG A 416 -27.54 -37.49 -16.52
C ARG A 416 -26.27 -37.44 -15.67
N VAL A 417 -25.12 -37.79 -16.24
CA VAL A 417 -23.81 -37.74 -15.55
C VAL A 417 -23.05 -36.47 -15.92
N ALA A 418 -23.08 -36.11 -17.22
CA ALA A 418 -22.35 -34.98 -17.75
C ALA A 418 -22.92 -33.62 -17.29
N ALA A 419 -24.24 -33.45 -17.24
CA ALA A 419 -24.85 -32.17 -16.89
C ALA A 419 -24.60 -31.77 -15.42
N PRO A 420 -24.77 -32.66 -14.41
CA PRO A 420 -24.40 -32.33 -13.03
C PRO A 420 -22.92 -32.01 -12.87
N MET A 421 -22.03 -32.72 -13.59
CA MET A 421 -20.60 -32.49 -13.55
C MET A 421 -20.24 -31.07 -14.00
N PHE A 422 -20.83 -30.63 -15.11
CA PHE A 422 -20.68 -29.25 -15.59
C PHE A 422 -21.21 -28.23 -14.59
N LEU A 423 -22.42 -28.44 -14.06
CA LEU A 423 -23.04 -27.50 -13.12
C LEU A 423 -22.21 -27.36 -11.83
N THR A 424 -21.68 -28.46 -11.29
CA THR A 424 -20.86 -28.41 -10.07
C THR A 424 -19.50 -27.77 -10.33
N ALA A 425 -18.89 -28.00 -11.49
CA ALA A 425 -17.64 -27.35 -11.88
C ALA A 425 -17.82 -25.83 -12.06
N MET A 426 -18.93 -25.39 -12.69
CA MET A 426 -19.23 -23.96 -12.82
C MET A 426 -19.55 -23.31 -11.47
N ALA A 427 -20.30 -24.00 -10.60
CA ALA A 427 -20.56 -23.52 -9.25
C ALA A 427 -19.26 -23.28 -8.48
N GLU A 428 -18.27 -24.15 -8.63
CA GLU A 428 -16.95 -24.00 -7.99
C GLU A 428 -16.22 -22.74 -8.44
N VAL A 429 -16.16 -22.48 -9.75
CA VAL A 429 -15.55 -21.27 -10.31
C VAL A 429 -16.27 -20.02 -9.80
N VAL A 430 -17.60 -20.02 -9.78
CA VAL A 430 -18.40 -18.90 -9.26
C VAL A 430 -18.12 -18.67 -7.77
N ILE A 431 -18.05 -19.73 -6.96
CA ILE A 431 -17.73 -19.60 -5.53
C ILE A 431 -16.34 -19.01 -5.33
N LEU A 432 -15.35 -19.43 -6.11
CA LEU A 432 -13.99 -18.91 -6.04
C LEU A 432 -13.89 -17.44 -6.47
N LEU A 433 -14.56 -17.05 -7.56
CA LEU A 433 -14.64 -15.66 -7.98
C LEU A 433 -15.36 -14.79 -6.94
N GLY A 434 -16.44 -15.30 -6.35
CA GLY A 434 -17.15 -14.59 -5.28
C GLY A 434 -16.34 -14.48 -3.99
N PHE A 435 -15.49 -15.46 -3.68
CA PHE A 435 -14.53 -15.34 -2.58
C PHE A 435 -13.52 -14.23 -2.86
N ALA A 436 -12.91 -14.20 -4.04
CA ALA A 436 -11.96 -13.14 -4.43
C ALA A 436 -12.60 -11.74 -4.36
N ALA A 437 -13.81 -11.58 -4.88
CA ALA A 437 -14.56 -10.32 -4.78
C ALA A 437 -14.94 -9.96 -3.34
N ALA A 438 -15.26 -10.94 -2.49
CA ALA A 438 -15.63 -10.68 -1.09
C ALA A 438 -14.48 -10.13 -0.24
N ILE A 439 -13.23 -10.48 -0.58
CA ILE A 439 -12.03 -10.00 0.13
C ILE A 439 -11.29 -8.89 -0.64
N ARG A 440 -11.87 -8.38 -1.74
CA ARG A 440 -11.24 -7.41 -2.64
C ARG A 440 -9.81 -7.81 -3.04
N MET A 441 -9.65 -9.06 -3.48
CA MET A 441 -8.37 -9.57 -3.96
C MET A 441 -8.20 -9.18 -5.44
N PRO A 442 -7.18 -8.40 -5.81
CA PRO A 442 -6.91 -8.09 -7.22
C PRO A 442 -6.48 -9.35 -7.98
N LEU A 443 -7.23 -9.69 -9.03
CA LEU A 443 -6.99 -10.90 -9.81
C LEU A 443 -5.88 -10.68 -10.84
N ASP A 444 -4.77 -11.37 -10.67
CA ASP A 444 -3.69 -11.46 -11.65
C ASP A 444 -3.77 -12.73 -12.54
N LEU A 445 -2.93 -12.82 -13.57
CA LEU A 445 -2.77 -13.99 -14.46
C LEU A 445 -2.45 -15.28 -13.70
N SER A 446 -1.68 -15.19 -12.61
CA SER A 446 -1.38 -16.35 -11.77
C SER A 446 -2.64 -16.91 -11.09
N HIS A 447 -3.57 -16.05 -10.68
CA HIS A 447 -4.87 -16.43 -10.13
C HIS A 447 -5.74 -17.10 -11.20
N VAL A 448 -5.73 -16.57 -12.43
CA VAL A 448 -6.41 -17.18 -13.58
C VAL A 448 -5.87 -18.59 -13.85
N ALA A 449 -4.54 -18.77 -13.84
CA ALA A 449 -3.93 -20.09 -13.96
C ALA A 449 -4.37 -21.03 -12.82
N GLY A 450 -4.51 -20.51 -11.60
CA GLY A 450 -5.06 -21.22 -10.45
C GLY A 450 -6.49 -21.70 -10.68
N PHE A 451 -7.37 -20.84 -11.18
CA PHE A 451 -8.75 -21.22 -11.52
C PHE A 451 -8.79 -22.34 -12.56
N ILE A 452 -7.95 -22.25 -13.60
CA ILE A 452 -7.86 -23.30 -14.63
C ILE A 452 -7.38 -24.63 -14.03
N ALA A 453 -6.38 -24.59 -13.14
CA ALA A 453 -5.88 -25.77 -12.44
C ALA A 453 -6.95 -26.41 -11.54
N VAL A 454 -7.73 -25.60 -10.82
CA VAL A 454 -8.85 -26.08 -9.99
C VAL A 454 -9.94 -26.70 -10.85
N VAL A 455 -10.31 -26.09 -11.98
CA VAL A 455 -11.29 -26.67 -12.91
C VAL A 455 -10.82 -28.04 -13.41
N GLY A 456 -9.54 -28.17 -13.77
CA GLY A 456 -8.95 -29.43 -14.23
C GLY A 456 -8.97 -30.51 -13.15
N THR A 457 -8.44 -30.21 -11.96
CA THR A 457 -8.41 -31.16 -10.83
C THR A 457 -9.80 -31.50 -10.34
N GLY A 458 -10.73 -30.55 -10.34
CA GLY A 458 -12.12 -30.81 -9.96
C GLY A 458 -12.86 -31.70 -10.92
N VAL A 459 -12.65 -31.53 -12.22
CA VAL A 459 -13.23 -32.46 -13.20
C VAL A 459 -12.65 -33.87 -13.05
N ASP A 460 -11.36 -34.00 -12.76
CA ASP A 460 -10.73 -35.29 -12.48
C ASP A 460 -11.39 -35.99 -11.28
N ASP A 461 -11.60 -35.27 -10.17
CA ASP A 461 -12.31 -35.78 -9.00
C ASP A 461 -13.74 -36.24 -9.33
N LEU A 462 -14.47 -35.45 -10.13
CA LEU A 462 -15.84 -35.77 -10.54
C LEU A 462 -15.87 -37.02 -11.45
N VAL A 463 -14.85 -37.20 -12.29
CA VAL A 463 -14.66 -38.40 -13.12
C VAL A 463 -14.36 -39.62 -12.24
N ILE A 464 -13.50 -39.51 -11.23
CA ILE A 464 -13.21 -40.60 -10.28
C ILE A 464 -14.50 -41.03 -9.56
N ILE A 465 -15.32 -40.07 -9.10
CA ILE A 465 -16.62 -40.37 -8.47
C ILE A 465 -17.53 -41.11 -9.45
N ALA A 466 -17.67 -40.59 -10.67
CA ALA A 466 -18.56 -41.18 -11.66
C ALA A 466 -18.13 -42.59 -12.06
N ASP A 467 -16.86 -42.81 -12.38
CA ASP A 467 -16.33 -44.12 -12.77
C ASP A 467 -16.44 -45.13 -11.61
N GLU A 468 -16.04 -44.78 -10.38
CA GLU A 468 -16.11 -45.72 -9.23
C GLU A 468 -17.55 -46.05 -8.82
N VAL A 469 -18.48 -45.08 -8.89
CA VAL A 469 -19.89 -45.34 -8.58
C VAL A 469 -20.54 -46.23 -9.64
N MET A 470 -20.21 -46.01 -10.92
CA MET A 470 -20.80 -46.70 -12.06
C MET A 470 -20.14 -48.05 -12.38
N ASP A 471 -18.98 -48.37 -11.81
CA ASP A 471 -18.26 -49.62 -12.07
C ASP A 471 -19.06 -50.88 -11.67
N GLU A 472 -18.94 -51.99 -12.40
CA GLU A 472 -19.53 -53.32 -12.12
C GLU A 472 -20.96 -53.40 -11.47
N GLY A 473 -22.01 -53.40 -12.31
CA GLY A 473 -23.32 -54.00 -11.97
C GLY A 473 -24.40 -53.06 -11.39
N ASP A 474 -25.66 -53.46 -11.57
CA ASP A 474 -26.88 -52.66 -11.32
C ASP A 474 -26.87 -52.00 -9.92
N VAL A 475 -26.91 -50.66 -9.87
CA VAL A 475 -26.82 -49.84 -8.66
C VAL A 475 -28.16 -49.86 -7.90
N ASN A 476 -28.71 -51.04 -7.64
CA ASN A 476 -30.05 -51.21 -7.07
C ASN A 476 -30.12 -50.98 -5.55
N SER A 477 -29.00 -50.66 -4.89
CA SER A 477 -28.97 -50.42 -3.44
C SER A 477 -28.11 -49.22 -3.05
N SER A 478 -28.71 -48.26 -2.32
CA SER A 478 -28.04 -47.07 -1.77
C SER A 478 -26.79 -47.42 -0.94
N ARG A 479 -26.73 -48.61 -0.34
CA ARG A 479 -25.59 -49.08 0.44
C ARG A 479 -24.34 -49.35 -0.42
N VAL A 480 -24.53 -49.83 -1.65
CA VAL A 480 -23.42 -50.08 -2.59
C VAL A 480 -22.86 -48.75 -3.08
N PHE A 481 -23.76 -47.80 -3.41
CA PHE A 481 -23.38 -46.43 -3.77
C PHE A 481 -22.53 -45.77 -2.67
N GLU A 482 -23.00 -45.77 -1.42
CA GLU A 482 -22.28 -45.14 -0.30
C GLU A 482 -20.89 -45.74 -0.08
N SER A 483 -20.73 -47.05 -0.28
CA SER A 483 -19.43 -47.72 -0.14
C SER A 483 -18.46 -47.29 -1.23
N ARG A 484 -18.92 -47.26 -2.48
CA ARG A 484 -18.12 -46.84 -3.65
C ARG A 484 -17.76 -45.37 -3.60
N PHE A 485 -18.75 -44.53 -3.28
CA PHE A 485 -18.53 -43.10 -3.08
C PHE A 485 -17.49 -42.82 -2.00
N ARG A 486 -17.52 -43.55 -0.87
CA ARG A 486 -16.51 -43.42 0.18
C ARG A 486 -15.10 -43.80 -0.27
N LYS A 487 -14.97 -44.82 -1.13
CA LYS A 487 -13.69 -45.22 -1.71
C LYS A 487 -13.15 -44.15 -2.66
N ALA A 488 -13.99 -43.64 -3.57
CA ALA A 488 -13.64 -42.52 -4.44
C ALA A 488 -13.22 -41.28 -3.63
N PHE A 489 -14.02 -40.93 -2.61
CA PHE A 489 -13.76 -39.75 -1.78
C PHE A 489 -12.46 -39.87 -0.96
N TRP A 490 -12.05 -41.09 -0.58
CA TRP A 490 -10.75 -41.31 0.07
C TRP A 490 -9.58 -41.06 -0.89
N ILE A 491 -9.69 -41.48 -2.15
CA ILE A 491 -8.68 -41.22 -3.19
C ILE A 491 -8.55 -39.71 -3.43
N ILE A 492 -9.69 -39.02 -3.58
CA ILE A 492 -9.77 -37.57 -3.77
C ILE A 492 -9.16 -36.84 -2.57
N GLY A 493 -9.51 -37.24 -1.34
CA GLY A 493 -8.96 -36.63 -0.14
C GLY A 493 -7.43 -36.80 -0.02
N ALA A 494 -6.90 -37.94 -0.44
CA ALA A 494 -5.45 -38.17 -0.47
C ALA A 494 -4.75 -37.28 -1.52
N ALA A 495 -5.31 -37.18 -2.73
CA ALA A 495 -4.79 -36.30 -3.78
C ALA A 495 -4.84 -34.82 -3.36
N ALA A 496 -5.95 -34.38 -2.77
CA ALA A 496 -6.10 -33.04 -2.22
C ALA A 496 -5.03 -32.72 -1.15
N ALA A 497 -4.80 -33.64 -0.22
CA ALA A 497 -3.76 -33.49 0.80
C ALA A 497 -2.36 -33.33 0.17
N THR A 498 -2.04 -34.12 -0.86
CA THR A 498 -0.74 -33.99 -1.56
C THR A 498 -0.59 -32.64 -2.25
N THR A 499 -1.65 -32.14 -2.92
CA THR A 499 -1.63 -30.84 -3.59
C THR A 499 -1.47 -29.69 -2.59
N ILE A 500 -2.20 -29.73 -1.48
CA ILE A 500 -2.12 -28.70 -0.43
C ILE A 500 -0.71 -28.67 0.18
N ILE A 501 -0.14 -29.83 0.50
CA ILE A 501 1.22 -29.91 1.04
C ILE A 501 2.24 -29.38 0.03
N ALA A 502 2.12 -29.77 -1.25
CA ALA A 502 3.05 -29.34 -2.29
C ALA A 502 3.00 -27.83 -2.56
N LEU A 503 1.82 -27.21 -2.48
CA LEU A 503 1.64 -25.77 -2.73
C LEU A 503 1.82 -24.90 -1.48
N SER A 504 1.80 -25.48 -0.28
CA SER A 504 1.92 -24.71 0.97
C SER A 504 3.16 -23.84 1.06
N PRO A 505 4.37 -24.25 0.58
CA PRO A 505 5.52 -23.35 0.60
C PRO A 505 5.34 -22.15 -0.32
N LEU A 506 4.71 -22.31 -1.50
CA LEU A 506 4.47 -21.21 -2.43
C LEU A 506 3.40 -20.23 -1.90
N ALA A 507 2.47 -20.71 -1.09
CA ALA A 507 1.43 -19.86 -0.50
C ALA A 507 1.96 -19.01 0.67
N VAL A 508 2.98 -19.50 1.38
CA VAL A 508 3.54 -18.86 2.58
C VAL A 508 4.82 -18.08 2.27
N LEU A 509 5.69 -18.63 1.42
CA LEU A 509 6.87 -17.92 0.94
C LEU A 509 6.43 -16.90 -0.09
N SER A 510 6.85 -15.66 0.09
CA SER A 510 6.55 -14.57 -0.82
C SER A 510 7.41 -14.72 -2.08
N LEU A 511 6.96 -15.58 -3.00
CA LEU A 511 7.60 -15.90 -4.28
C LEU A 511 6.93 -15.13 -5.43
N GLY A 512 6.62 -13.85 -5.19
CA GLY A 512 5.93 -12.97 -6.13
C GLY A 512 4.64 -13.58 -6.68
N ASP A 513 4.52 -13.60 -8.02
CA ASP A 513 3.29 -13.98 -8.72
C ASP A 513 2.82 -15.43 -8.47
N LEU A 514 3.72 -16.35 -8.07
CA LEU A 514 3.37 -17.75 -7.82
C LEU A 514 2.51 -17.94 -6.57
N ARG A 515 2.51 -16.97 -5.65
CA ARG A 515 1.72 -17.00 -4.41
C ARG A 515 0.23 -17.01 -4.70
N GLY A 516 -0.23 -16.16 -5.62
CA GLY A 516 -1.63 -16.08 -6.05
C GLY A 516 -2.14 -17.40 -6.63
N PHE A 517 -1.33 -18.03 -7.50
CA PHE A 517 -1.62 -19.36 -8.05
C PHE A 517 -1.81 -20.42 -6.95
N ALA A 518 -0.89 -20.46 -5.98
CA ALA A 518 -0.93 -21.43 -4.89
C ALA A 518 -2.16 -21.24 -3.99
N ILE A 519 -2.47 -19.99 -3.61
CA ILE A 519 -3.62 -19.64 -2.76
C ILE A 519 -4.93 -20.08 -3.41
N ILE A 520 -5.16 -19.68 -4.67
CA ILE A 520 -6.39 -20.03 -5.40
C ILE A 520 -6.52 -21.54 -5.57
N THR A 521 -5.42 -22.23 -5.87
CA THR A 521 -5.45 -23.69 -6.07
C THR A 521 -5.75 -24.43 -4.77
N ILE A 522 -5.12 -24.06 -3.64
CA ILE A 522 -5.40 -24.64 -2.32
C ILE A 522 -6.87 -24.39 -1.94
N LEU A 523 -7.34 -23.16 -2.10
CA LEU A 523 -8.72 -22.80 -1.78
C LEU A 523 -9.72 -23.58 -2.64
N GLY A 524 -9.46 -23.69 -3.94
CA GLY A 524 -10.29 -24.45 -4.86
C GLY A 524 -10.36 -25.93 -4.51
N VAL A 525 -9.23 -26.56 -4.20
CA VAL A 525 -9.19 -27.95 -3.71
C VAL A 525 -10.01 -28.10 -2.43
N LEU A 526 -9.89 -27.18 -1.47
CA LEU A 526 -10.66 -27.22 -0.21
C LEU A 526 -12.16 -27.08 -0.43
N ILE A 527 -12.59 -26.05 -1.17
CA ILE A 527 -14.00 -25.84 -1.54
C ILE A 527 -14.52 -27.05 -2.30
N GLY A 528 -13.71 -27.58 -3.19
CA GLY A 528 -14.01 -28.75 -3.96
C GLY A 528 -14.38 -29.93 -3.08
N VAL A 529 -13.42 -30.39 -2.28
CA VAL A 529 -13.56 -31.56 -1.40
C VAL A 529 -14.69 -31.38 -0.40
N LEU A 530 -14.87 -30.18 0.16
CA LEU A 530 -15.84 -29.93 1.24
C LEU A 530 -17.26 -29.66 0.73
N ILE A 531 -17.42 -29.06 -0.44
CA ILE A 531 -18.70 -28.53 -0.93
C ILE A 531 -19.11 -29.19 -2.24
N THR A 532 -18.31 -29.05 -3.31
CA THR A 532 -18.78 -29.38 -4.67
C THR A 532 -18.79 -30.89 -4.94
N ARG A 533 -17.79 -31.65 -4.51
CA ARG A 533 -17.74 -33.12 -4.71
C ARG A 533 -18.83 -33.85 -3.91
N PRO A 534 -19.08 -33.54 -2.62
CA PRO A 534 -20.21 -34.12 -1.88
C PRO A 534 -21.56 -33.80 -2.53
N ALA A 535 -21.75 -32.56 -3.02
CA ALA A 535 -22.98 -32.18 -3.71
C ALA A 535 -23.15 -32.97 -5.03
N TYR A 536 -22.09 -33.14 -5.81
CA TYR A 536 -22.12 -33.98 -7.02
C TYR A 536 -22.50 -35.43 -6.70
N GLY A 537 -21.91 -36.02 -5.65
CA GLY A 537 -22.24 -37.36 -5.18
C GLY A 537 -23.74 -37.53 -4.89
N ASP A 538 -24.33 -36.59 -4.14
CA ASP A 538 -25.77 -36.60 -3.83
C ASP A 538 -26.64 -36.46 -5.09
N ILE A 539 -26.25 -35.63 -6.06
CA ILE A 539 -26.97 -35.48 -7.33
C ILE A 539 -26.91 -36.78 -8.13
N LEU A 540 -25.72 -37.37 -8.25
CA LEU A 540 -25.50 -38.59 -9.00
C LEU A 540 -26.25 -39.78 -8.37
N GLN A 541 -26.27 -39.88 -7.04
CA GLN A 541 -27.02 -40.89 -6.31
C GLN A 541 -28.49 -40.89 -6.74
N ARG A 542 -29.12 -39.72 -6.80
CA ARG A 542 -30.56 -39.57 -7.12
C ARG A 542 -30.88 -39.76 -8.59
N LEU A 543 -29.94 -39.45 -9.49
CA LEU A 543 -30.14 -39.64 -10.92
C LEU A 543 -29.92 -41.09 -11.37
N LEU A 544 -29.13 -41.85 -10.61
CA LEU A 544 -28.79 -43.25 -10.89
C LEU A 544 -29.56 -44.27 -10.05
N THR A 545 -30.08 -43.89 -8.88
CA THR A 545 -30.98 -44.74 -8.09
C THR A 545 -32.40 -44.19 -8.21
N ASP A 546 -33.37 -45.04 -8.59
CA ASP A 546 -34.79 -44.66 -8.84
C ASP A 546 -35.56 -44.24 -7.56
N LYS A 547 -34.94 -43.48 -6.64
CA LYS A 547 -35.55 -42.98 -5.41
C LYS A 547 -35.27 -41.51 -5.15
#